data_AF-A0A3M6Z5G7-F1
#
_entry.id   AF-A0A3M6Z5G7-F1
#
_cell.length_a   1.000
_cell.length_b   1.000
_cell.length_c   1.000
_cell.angle_alpha   90.00
_cell.angle_beta   90.00
_cell.angle_gamma   90.00
#
_symmetry.space_group_name_H-M   'P 1'
#
loop_
_entity.id
_entity.type
_entity.pdbx_description
1 polymer ?
#
loop_
_entity_poly.entity_id
_entity_poly.type
_entity_poly.pdbx_seq_one_letter_code
_entity_poly.pdbx_strand_id
1 'polypeptide(L)'
;MAANITFYDISSAPPLRTFAPNPWKTRFALNFKGVPYRTEWVDMPDITSLRERLGVPANRTLPDGTPYHTLPVIQDAKTGALLGDSFEIALYLDRNHPDGPKLFRPLTTGLTAAFNAQVDSIFTKHAALCSNMPFDPQSEEKIHDIFAKRAGVKSWNDLQMSDEQRDGLMVSFEADLGELSKAYRHTGGTTDHVWRLGGTASAQSQRPPPGREQAGPFLDG
;
A
#
# COMPACT_ATOMS: atom_id res chain seq x y z
N MET A 1 12.70 19.17 19.04
CA MET A 1 11.42 19.05 19.79
C MET A 1 11.15 17.57 20.02
N ALA A 2 10.56 17.20 21.16
CA ALA A 2 10.19 15.80 21.43
C ALA A 2 9.12 15.31 20.44
N ALA A 3 9.15 14.02 20.10
CA ALA A 3 8.17 13.39 19.23
C ALA A 3 6.83 13.20 19.97
N ASN A 4 5.79 13.89 19.51
CA ASN A 4 4.42 13.74 20.03
C ASN A 4 3.63 12.64 19.33
N ILE A 5 4.10 12.21 18.14
CA ILE A 5 3.48 11.13 17.38
C ILE A 5 4.15 9.81 17.70
N THR A 6 3.34 8.85 18.11
CA THR A 6 3.68 7.44 18.18
C THR A 6 3.22 6.78 16.89
N PHE A 7 4.14 6.18 16.14
CA PHE A 7 3.86 5.49 14.89
C PHE A 7 4.06 3.99 15.08
N TYR A 8 2.99 3.21 14.91
CA TYR A 8 3.04 1.75 15.03
C TYR A 8 3.36 1.13 13.66
N ASP A 9 4.50 0.43 13.60
CA ASP A 9 5.04 -0.22 12.40
C ASP A 9 5.27 -1.73 12.67
N ILE A 10 5.36 -2.53 11.61
CA ILE A 10 5.52 -3.99 11.71
C ILE A 10 7.00 -4.32 11.94
N SER A 11 7.31 -5.09 12.98
CA SER A 11 8.68 -5.53 13.26
C SER A 11 9.18 -6.54 12.24
N SER A 12 10.42 -6.35 11.78
CA SER A 12 11.19 -7.38 11.09
C SER A 12 11.94 -8.26 12.10
N ALA A 13 12.63 -9.30 11.61
CA ALA A 13 13.73 -9.92 12.33
C ALA A 13 14.77 -8.85 12.75
N PRO A 14 15.47 -9.05 13.88
CA PRO A 14 16.61 -8.23 14.26
C PRO A 14 17.74 -8.25 13.21
N PRO A 15 18.43 -7.12 12.96
CA PRO A 15 18.13 -5.79 13.46
C PRO A 15 16.85 -5.23 12.83
N LEU A 16 16.04 -4.54 13.65
CA LEU A 16 14.74 -3.99 13.22
C LEU A 16 14.89 -3.06 12.01
N ARG A 17 14.12 -3.34 10.96
CA ARG A 17 14.06 -2.57 9.72
C ARG A 17 12.64 -2.47 9.20
N THR A 18 12.39 -1.39 8.47
CA THR A 18 11.12 -1.10 7.80
C THR A 18 11.00 -1.91 6.51
N PHE A 19 9.91 -2.63 6.31
CA PHE A 19 9.68 -3.40 5.07
C PHE A 19 8.23 -3.39 4.60
N ALA A 20 7.27 -3.16 5.50
CA ALA A 20 5.85 -3.28 5.19
C ALA A 20 5.36 -2.08 4.34
N PRO A 21 4.68 -2.32 3.20
CA PRO A 21 4.36 -1.27 2.23
C PRO A 21 3.34 -0.23 2.77
N ASN A 22 2.35 -0.67 3.55
CA ASN A 22 1.36 0.25 4.11
C ASN A 22 1.94 1.16 5.19
N PRO A 23 2.71 0.65 6.18
CA PRO A 23 3.46 1.50 7.10
C PRO A 23 4.46 2.44 6.43
N TRP A 24 5.09 2.02 5.32
CA TRP A 24 5.96 2.90 4.53
C TRP A 24 5.26 4.17 4.04
N LYS A 25 3.97 4.10 3.67
CA LYS A 25 3.19 5.30 3.26
C LYS A 25 3.15 6.35 4.39
N THR A 26 2.84 5.92 5.61
CA THR A 26 2.81 6.81 6.80
C THR A 26 4.21 7.31 7.15
N ARG A 27 5.22 6.44 7.10
CA ARG A 27 6.61 6.83 7.35
C ARG A 27 7.10 7.90 6.37
N PHE A 28 6.82 7.72 5.07
CA PHE A 28 7.13 8.74 4.07
C PHE A 28 6.38 10.04 4.31
N ALA A 29 5.08 9.97 4.65
CA ALA A 29 4.30 11.17 4.95
C ALA A 29 4.87 11.96 6.15
N LEU A 30 5.21 11.28 7.24
CA LEU A 30 5.83 11.88 8.43
C LEU A 30 7.17 12.53 8.10
N ASN A 31 8.04 11.80 7.39
CA ASN A 31 9.37 12.27 6.99
C ASN A 31 9.29 13.47 6.05
N PHE A 32 8.45 13.38 5.01
CA PHE A 32 8.28 14.44 4.02
C PHE A 32 7.73 15.72 4.67
N LYS A 33 6.82 15.58 5.65
CA LYS A 33 6.30 16.70 6.44
C LYS A 33 7.28 17.23 7.49
N GLY A 34 8.40 16.53 7.74
CA GLY A 34 9.34 16.89 8.80
C GLY A 34 8.76 16.77 10.21
N VAL A 35 7.78 15.88 10.42
CA VAL A 35 7.10 15.73 11.71
C VAL A 35 7.89 14.75 12.59
N PRO A 36 8.36 15.14 13.78
CA PRO A 36 9.04 14.23 14.69
C PRO A 36 8.09 13.14 15.21
N TYR A 37 8.51 11.88 15.10
CA TYR A 37 7.75 10.72 15.59
C TYR A 37 8.70 9.69 16.22
N ARG A 38 8.15 8.81 17.06
CA ARG A 38 8.81 7.58 17.49
C ARG A 38 8.14 6.38 16.84
N THR A 39 8.91 5.36 16.48
CA THR A 39 8.35 4.09 15.98
C THR A 39 8.16 3.14 17.16
N GLU A 40 6.96 2.62 17.33
CA GLU A 40 6.67 1.45 18.16
C GLU A 40 6.58 0.24 17.23
N TRP A 41 7.46 -0.73 17.44
CA TRP A 41 7.53 -1.93 16.62
C TRP A 41 6.59 -2.99 17.16
N VAL A 42 5.81 -3.58 16.26
CA VAL A 42 4.72 -4.49 16.60
C VAL A 42 4.88 -5.75 15.78
N ASP A 43 4.97 -6.88 16.47
CA ASP A 43 4.98 -8.17 15.80
C ASP A 43 3.62 -8.45 15.15
N MET A 44 3.63 -9.10 14.00
CA MET A 44 2.43 -9.32 13.20
C MET A 44 1.31 -10.05 13.96
N PRO A 45 1.60 -11.08 14.79
CA PRO A 45 0.58 -11.72 15.62
C PRO A 45 -0.08 -10.78 16.65
N ASP A 46 0.59 -9.69 17.04
CA ASP A 46 0.11 -8.77 18.08
C ASP A 46 -0.68 -7.57 17.53
N ILE A 47 -0.80 -7.42 16.21
CA ILE A 47 -1.49 -6.28 15.56
C ILE A 47 -2.95 -6.18 15.97
N THR A 48 -3.67 -7.31 16.03
CA THR A 48 -5.08 -7.35 16.47
C THR A 48 -5.21 -6.86 17.91
N SER A 49 -4.46 -7.48 18.83
CA SER A 49 -4.46 -7.12 20.26
C SER A 49 -4.07 -5.66 20.50
N LEU A 50 -3.15 -5.11 19.69
CA LEU A 50 -2.80 -3.69 19.72
C LEU A 50 -3.99 -2.81 19.33
N ARG A 51 -4.61 -3.06 18.17
CA ARG A 51 -5.72 -2.23 17.69
C ARG A 51 -6.91 -2.27 18.62
N GLU A 52 -7.25 -3.45 19.15
CA GLU A 52 -8.31 -3.61 20.16
C GLU A 52 -8.00 -2.83 21.44
N ARG A 53 -6.78 -2.94 21.98
CA ARG A 53 -6.36 -2.18 23.17
C ARG A 53 -6.42 -0.67 22.96
N LEU A 54 -6.08 -0.21 21.75
CA LEU A 54 -6.15 1.20 21.39
C LEU A 54 -7.59 1.65 21.07
N GLY A 55 -8.53 0.73 20.86
CA GLY A 55 -9.89 1.05 20.43
C GLY A 55 -9.98 1.48 18.95
N VAL A 56 -9.03 1.04 18.11
CA VAL A 56 -9.00 1.36 16.68
C VAL A 56 -9.63 0.21 15.88
N PRO A 57 -10.77 0.41 15.21
CA PRO A 57 -11.45 -0.66 14.49
C PRO A 57 -10.61 -1.19 13.32
N ALA A 58 -10.87 -2.42 12.87
CA ALA A 58 -10.29 -2.95 11.64
C ALA A 58 -10.64 -2.06 10.42
N ASN A 59 -9.71 -1.94 9.48
CA ASN A 59 -9.86 -1.15 8.24
C ASN A 59 -9.87 -2.03 6.97
N ARG A 60 -9.94 -3.35 7.15
CA ARG A 60 -10.01 -4.37 6.10
C ARG A 60 -10.88 -5.52 6.57
N THR A 61 -11.30 -6.35 5.62
CA THR A 61 -12.10 -7.54 5.86
C THR A 61 -11.50 -8.70 5.07
N LEU A 62 -11.45 -9.88 5.66
CA LEU A 62 -11.05 -11.11 4.98
C LEU A 62 -12.14 -11.59 4.01
N PRO A 63 -11.85 -12.53 3.09
CA PRO A 63 -12.84 -13.07 2.15
C PRO A 63 -14.07 -13.69 2.84
N ASP A 64 -13.92 -14.18 4.06
CA ASP A 64 -15.00 -14.77 4.88
C ASP A 64 -15.84 -13.72 5.64
N GLY A 65 -15.55 -12.43 5.50
CA GLY A 65 -16.24 -11.36 6.21
C GLY A 65 -15.65 -10.99 7.57
N THR A 66 -14.63 -11.70 8.04
CA THR A 66 -13.99 -11.41 9.33
C THR A 66 -13.22 -10.09 9.29
N PRO A 67 -13.35 -9.20 10.30
CA PRO A 67 -12.52 -8.00 10.41
C PRO A 67 -11.02 -8.32 10.42
N TYR A 68 -10.24 -7.57 9.64
CA TYR A 68 -8.78 -7.73 9.53
C TYR A 68 -8.06 -6.46 10.00
N HIS A 69 -7.39 -6.58 11.15
CA HIS A 69 -6.60 -5.50 11.74
C HIS A 69 -5.25 -5.36 11.00
N THR A 70 -4.91 -4.12 10.64
CA THR A 70 -3.65 -3.82 9.91
C THR A 70 -2.85 -2.71 10.57
N LEU A 71 -1.59 -2.55 10.19
CA LEU A 71 -0.82 -1.32 10.43
C LEU A 71 -0.66 -0.58 9.08
N PRO A 72 -0.52 0.76 9.09
CA PRO A 72 -0.10 1.61 10.21
C PRO A 72 -1.22 2.07 11.15
N VAL A 73 -0.81 2.41 12.38
CA VAL A 73 -1.59 3.25 13.32
C VAL A 73 -0.70 4.40 13.76
N ILE A 74 -1.27 5.59 13.98
CA ILE A 74 -0.60 6.67 14.72
C ILE A 74 -1.43 7.09 15.93
N GLN A 75 -0.73 7.51 16.98
CA GLN A 75 -1.29 8.23 18.11
C GLN A 75 -0.57 9.57 18.24
N ASP A 76 -1.30 10.68 18.14
CA ASP A 76 -0.77 12.02 18.35
C ASP A 76 -1.16 12.53 19.75
N ALA A 77 -0.19 12.60 20.65
CA ALA A 77 -0.41 13.06 22.02
C ALA A 77 -0.79 14.55 22.10
N LYS A 78 -0.50 15.35 21.07
CA LYS A 78 -0.80 16.80 21.06
C LYS A 78 -2.28 17.05 20.82
N THR A 79 -2.91 16.27 19.95
CA THR A 79 -4.31 16.44 19.53
C THR A 79 -5.25 15.40 20.12
N GLY A 80 -4.70 14.30 20.66
CA GLY A 80 -5.46 13.12 21.04
C GLY A 80 -5.89 12.25 19.85
N ALA A 81 -5.43 12.54 18.63
CA ALA A 81 -5.81 11.79 17.44
C ALA A 81 -5.25 10.36 17.48
N LEU A 82 -6.09 9.42 17.07
CA LEU A 82 -5.76 8.00 16.97
C LEU A 82 -6.34 7.46 15.66
N LEU A 83 -5.46 7.13 14.71
CA LEU A 83 -5.83 6.84 13.31
C LEU A 83 -5.19 5.55 12.84
N GLY A 84 -5.93 4.71 12.12
CA GLY A 84 -5.50 3.36 11.73
C GLY A 84 -5.58 3.05 10.25
N ASP A 85 -5.61 4.06 9.39
CA ASP A 85 -5.54 3.95 7.93
C ASP A 85 -4.51 4.92 7.35
N SER A 86 -3.61 4.41 6.50
CA SER A 86 -2.50 5.21 5.96
C SER A 86 -2.93 6.45 5.17
N PHE A 87 -4.09 6.42 4.50
CA PHE A 87 -4.61 7.53 3.73
C PHE A 87 -5.24 8.59 4.65
N GLU A 88 -6.02 8.15 5.64
CA GLU A 88 -6.56 9.04 6.68
C GLU A 88 -5.45 9.71 7.49
N ILE A 89 -4.39 8.97 7.80
CA ILE A 89 -3.18 9.50 8.45
C ILE A 89 -2.55 10.60 7.59
N ALA A 90 -2.38 10.37 6.30
CA ALA A 90 -1.82 11.38 5.40
C ALA A 90 -2.69 12.65 5.36
N LEU A 91 -4.02 12.52 5.31
CA LEU A 91 -4.95 13.66 5.37
C LEU A 91 -4.86 14.41 6.70
N TYR A 92 -4.77 13.68 7.82
CA TYR A 92 -4.57 14.25 9.13
C TYR A 92 -3.27 15.06 9.20
N LEU A 93 -2.17 14.49 8.73
CA LEU A 93 -0.88 15.16 8.71
C LEU A 93 -0.89 16.40 7.81
N ASP A 94 -1.56 16.34 6.66
CA ASP A 94 -1.65 17.47 5.75
C ASP A 94 -2.44 18.66 6.33
N ARG A 95 -3.44 18.37 7.16
CA ARG A 95 -4.25 19.37 7.88
C ARG A 95 -3.57 19.92 9.13
N ASN A 96 -2.98 19.05 9.96
CA ASN A 96 -2.44 19.42 11.28
C ASN A 96 -0.99 19.90 11.25
N HIS A 97 -0.30 19.70 10.13
CA HIS A 97 1.03 20.24 9.87
C HIS A 97 1.03 21.03 8.55
N PRO A 98 0.35 22.20 8.53
CA PRO A 98 0.16 22.99 7.31
C PRO A 98 1.44 23.70 6.85
N ASP A 99 2.39 23.92 7.77
CA ASP A 99 3.67 24.62 7.53
C ASP A 99 4.67 23.77 6.73
N GLY A 100 4.49 22.45 6.72
CA GLY A 100 5.29 21.52 5.91
C GLY A 100 4.79 21.40 4.47
N PRO A 101 5.55 20.75 3.57
CA PRO A 101 5.15 20.55 2.18
C PRO A 101 3.81 19.81 2.09
N LYS A 102 3.00 20.11 1.07
CA LYS A 102 1.67 19.51 0.91
C LYS A 102 1.78 18.07 0.42
N LEU A 103 1.06 17.16 1.09
CA LEU A 103 0.92 15.77 0.64
C LEU A 103 -0.11 15.64 -0.47
N PHE A 104 -1.13 16.51 -0.47
CA PHE A 104 -2.18 16.54 -1.48
C PHE A 104 -2.21 17.89 -2.18
N ARG A 105 -2.32 17.87 -3.50
CA ARG A 105 -2.57 19.10 -4.26
C ARG A 105 -4.01 19.55 -4.03
N PRO A 106 -4.29 20.88 -4.04
CA PRO A 106 -5.65 21.39 -3.89
C PRO A 106 -6.64 20.69 -4.83
N LEU A 107 -7.81 20.34 -4.31
CA LEU A 107 -8.91 19.71 -5.05
C LEU A 107 -8.60 18.32 -5.65
N THR A 108 -7.50 17.67 -5.26
CA THR A 108 -7.13 16.34 -5.79
C THR A 108 -7.44 15.16 -4.86
N THR A 109 -7.93 15.40 -3.63
CA THR A 109 -8.10 14.34 -2.62
C THR A 109 -8.90 13.14 -3.12
N GLY A 110 -10.04 13.36 -3.78
CA GLY A 110 -10.85 12.28 -4.33
C GLY A 110 -10.14 11.49 -5.44
N LEU A 111 -9.41 12.19 -6.31
CA LEU A 111 -8.59 11.56 -7.35
C LEU A 111 -7.44 10.74 -6.75
N THR A 112 -6.75 11.28 -5.73
CA THR A 112 -5.68 10.57 -5.03
C THR A 112 -6.23 9.35 -4.28
N ALA A 113 -7.44 9.42 -3.72
CA ALA A 113 -8.10 8.28 -3.08
C ALA A 113 -8.39 7.16 -4.09
N ALA A 114 -8.97 7.51 -5.24
CA ALA A 114 -9.24 6.55 -6.32
C ALA A 114 -7.95 5.92 -6.85
N PHE A 115 -6.91 6.73 -7.06
CA PHE A 115 -5.60 6.26 -7.46
C PHE A 115 -4.97 5.33 -6.41
N ASN A 116 -5.01 5.70 -5.12
CA ASN A 116 -4.49 4.84 -4.04
C ASN A 116 -5.26 3.51 -3.97
N ALA A 117 -6.58 3.51 -4.18
CA ALA A 117 -7.38 2.29 -4.22
C ALA A 117 -7.01 1.39 -5.42
N GLN A 118 -6.77 1.98 -6.60
CA GLN A 118 -6.30 1.23 -7.77
C GLN A 118 -4.92 0.60 -7.52
N VAL A 119 -3.98 1.37 -6.97
CA VAL A 119 -2.65 0.86 -6.59
C VAL A 119 -2.77 -0.25 -5.55
N ASP A 120 -3.56 -0.05 -4.49
CA ASP A 120 -3.79 -1.08 -3.45
C ASP A 120 -4.36 -2.37 -4.06
N SER A 121 -5.30 -2.26 -4.99
CA SER A 121 -5.87 -3.41 -5.70
C SER A 121 -4.84 -4.15 -6.55
N ILE A 122 -4.03 -3.44 -7.34
CA ILE A 122 -2.99 -4.05 -8.19
C ILE A 122 -1.97 -4.78 -7.32
N PHE A 123 -1.44 -4.14 -6.27
CA PHE A 123 -0.43 -4.76 -5.42
C PHE A 123 -1.00 -5.90 -4.56
N THR A 124 -2.26 -5.81 -4.12
CA THR A 124 -2.93 -6.89 -3.40
C THR A 124 -3.10 -8.13 -4.30
N LYS A 125 -3.52 -7.95 -5.56
CA LYS A 125 -3.66 -9.04 -6.53
C LYS A 125 -2.35 -9.80 -6.75
N HIS A 126 -1.20 -9.13 -6.66
CA HIS A 126 0.12 -9.72 -6.90
C HIS A 126 0.97 -9.90 -5.64
N ALA A 127 0.36 -9.85 -4.44
CA ALA A 127 1.08 -9.87 -3.17
C ALA A 127 1.96 -11.13 -2.98
N ALA A 128 1.59 -12.25 -3.61
CA ALA A 128 2.36 -13.49 -3.58
C ALA A 128 3.78 -13.35 -4.17
N LEU A 129 4.03 -12.37 -5.05
CA LEU A 129 5.39 -12.10 -5.54
C LEU A 129 6.35 -11.61 -4.44
N CYS A 130 5.80 -11.08 -3.34
CA CYS A 130 6.49 -10.49 -2.20
C CYS A 130 6.45 -11.36 -0.94
N SER A 131 6.37 -12.69 -1.08
CA SER A 131 6.23 -13.63 0.05
C SER A 131 7.45 -13.70 0.98
N ASN A 132 8.65 -13.32 0.50
CA ASN A 132 9.90 -13.37 1.27
C ASN A 132 10.09 -12.15 2.17
N MET A 133 9.15 -11.94 3.10
CA MET A 133 9.21 -10.85 4.07
C MET A 133 10.13 -11.20 5.25
N PRO A 134 10.91 -10.24 5.76
CA PRO A 134 11.93 -10.50 6.79
C PRO A 134 11.33 -10.51 8.20
N PHE A 135 10.35 -11.37 8.47
CA PHE A 135 9.75 -11.50 9.80
C PHE A 135 10.69 -12.15 10.82
N ASP A 136 10.40 -11.97 12.11
CA ASP A 136 11.15 -12.64 13.17
C ASP A 136 10.96 -14.17 13.09
N PRO A 137 12.03 -14.97 13.01
CA PRO A 137 11.94 -16.44 13.02
C PRO A 137 11.18 -17.01 14.22
N GLN A 138 11.16 -16.31 15.37
CA GLN A 138 10.45 -16.77 16.57
C GLN A 138 8.92 -16.76 16.39
N SER A 139 8.41 -15.93 15.48
CA SER A 139 6.98 -15.78 15.21
C SER A 139 6.57 -16.31 13.84
N GLU A 140 7.51 -16.88 13.09
CA GLU A 140 7.31 -17.34 11.71
C GLU A 140 6.11 -18.28 11.55
N GLU A 141 5.98 -19.28 12.41
CA GLU A 141 4.86 -20.23 12.38
C GLU A 141 3.49 -19.54 12.53
N LYS A 142 3.36 -18.64 13.49
CA LYS A 142 2.11 -17.88 13.70
C LYS A 142 1.82 -16.94 12.53
N ILE A 143 2.86 -16.36 11.94
CA ILE A 143 2.75 -15.47 10.79
C ILE A 143 2.29 -16.27 9.56
N HIS A 144 2.86 -17.44 9.34
CA HIS A 144 2.45 -18.38 8.31
C HIS A 144 0.95 -18.72 8.41
N ASP A 145 0.44 -18.99 9.61
CA ASP A 145 -0.99 -19.22 9.84
C ASP A 145 -1.85 -18.00 9.50
N ILE A 146 -1.39 -16.79 9.86
CA ILE A 146 -2.08 -15.54 9.50
C ILE A 146 -2.18 -15.38 7.99
N PHE A 147 -1.10 -15.64 7.25
CA PHE A 147 -1.10 -15.56 5.79
C PHE A 147 -1.96 -16.63 5.14
N ALA A 148 -1.90 -17.88 5.62
CA ALA A 148 -2.73 -18.97 5.14
C ALA A 148 -4.23 -18.63 5.32
N LYS A 149 -4.62 -18.17 6.51
CA LYS A 149 -5.98 -17.70 6.80
C LYS A 149 -6.38 -16.54 5.89
N ARG A 150 -5.49 -15.56 5.71
CA ARG A 150 -5.76 -14.40 4.86
C ARG A 150 -6.03 -14.77 3.40
N ALA A 151 -5.31 -15.77 2.89
CA ALA A 151 -5.48 -16.27 1.53
C ALA A 151 -6.62 -17.31 1.39
N GLY A 152 -7.23 -17.74 2.49
CA GLY A 152 -8.26 -18.76 2.50
C GLY A 152 -7.74 -20.17 2.17
N VAL A 153 -6.46 -20.44 2.43
CA VAL A 153 -5.83 -21.76 2.23
C VAL A 153 -5.60 -22.46 3.56
N LYS A 154 -5.28 -23.76 3.53
CA LYS A 154 -5.18 -24.58 4.75
C LYS A 154 -3.84 -24.44 5.45
N SER A 155 -2.78 -24.19 4.70
CA SER A 155 -1.42 -24.11 5.24
C SER A 155 -0.55 -23.14 4.44
N TRP A 156 0.58 -22.74 5.02
CA TRP A 156 1.59 -21.95 4.31
C TRP A 156 2.17 -22.64 3.08
N ASN A 157 2.27 -23.97 3.11
CA ASN A 157 2.75 -24.73 1.96
C ASN A 157 1.83 -24.57 0.74
N ASP A 158 0.52 -24.36 0.97
CA ASP A 158 -0.45 -24.10 -0.11
C ASP A 158 -0.30 -22.70 -0.73
N LEU A 159 0.52 -21.82 -0.11
CA LEU A 159 0.89 -20.51 -0.66
C LEU A 159 2.16 -20.57 -1.52
N GLN A 160 2.89 -21.68 -1.49
CA GLN A 160 4.10 -21.81 -2.31
C GLN A 160 3.71 -21.88 -3.78
N MET A 161 4.51 -21.22 -4.60
CA MET A 161 4.24 -21.01 -6.01
C MET A 161 5.38 -21.65 -6.81
N SER A 162 5.05 -22.43 -7.83
CA SER A 162 6.04 -22.95 -8.77
C SER A 162 6.66 -21.81 -9.57
N ASP A 163 7.82 -22.03 -10.16
CA ASP A 163 8.49 -21.03 -10.99
C ASP A 163 7.60 -20.61 -12.17
N GLU A 164 6.88 -21.55 -12.79
CA GLU A 164 5.95 -21.26 -13.89
C GLU A 164 4.76 -20.40 -13.45
N GLN A 165 4.22 -20.66 -12.25
CA GLN A 165 3.15 -19.84 -11.68
C GLN A 165 3.66 -18.44 -11.34
N ARG A 166 4.89 -18.34 -10.82
CA ARG A 166 5.54 -17.06 -10.51
C ARG A 166 5.77 -16.24 -11.77
N ASP A 167 6.25 -16.86 -12.84
CA ASP A 167 6.44 -16.23 -14.14
C ASP A 167 5.11 -15.73 -14.74
N GLY A 168 4.06 -16.57 -14.67
CA GLY A 168 2.72 -16.15 -15.07
C GLY A 168 2.20 -14.96 -14.28
N LEU A 169 2.43 -14.93 -12.96
CA LEU A 169 2.03 -13.82 -12.10
C LEU A 169 2.85 -12.55 -12.38
N MET A 170 4.13 -12.67 -12.72
CA MET A 170 4.97 -11.55 -13.16
C MET A 170 4.46 -10.95 -14.48
N VAL A 171 4.10 -11.77 -15.46
CA VAL A 171 3.50 -11.31 -16.72
C VAL A 171 2.18 -10.56 -16.46
N SER A 172 1.32 -11.10 -15.58
CA SER A 172 0.09 -10.42 -15.15
C SER A 172 0.40 -9.08 -14.49
N PHE A 173 1.41 -9.03 -13.61
CA PHE A 173 1.76 -7.80 -12.90
C PHE A 173 2.31 -6.73 -13.85
N GLU A 174 3.16 -7.12 -14.80
CA GLU A 174 3.66 -6.24 -15.85
C GLU A 174 2.53 -5.64 -16.68
N ALA A 175 1.53 -6.45 -17.06
CA ALA A 175 0.36 -5.97 -17.79
C ALA A 175 -0.44 -4.94 -16.99
N ASP A 176 -0.74 -5.22 -15.71
CA ASP A 176 -1.51 -4.30 -14.85
C ASP A 176 -0.73 -3.00 -14.56
N LEU A 177 0.59 -3.06 -14.39
CA LEU A 177 1.45 -1.87 -14.29
C LEU A 177 1.51 -1.10 -15.61
N GLY A 178 1.50 -1.79 -16.74
CA GLY A 178 1.41 -1.21 -18.07
C GLY A 178 0.14 -0.38 -18.23
N GLU A 179 -1.01 -0.90 -17.80
CA GLU A 179 -2.27 -0.16 -17.77
C GLU A 179 -2.25 1.02 -16.79
N LEU A 180 -1.65 0.87 -15.60
CA LEU A 180 -1.46 1.98 -14.67
C LEU A 180 -0.59 3.09 -15.29
N SER A 181 0.46 2.73 -16.04
CA SER A 181 1.41 3.67 -16.65
C SER A 181 0.78 4.59 -17.69
N LYS A 182 -0.30 4.15 -18.33
CA LYS A 182 -1.09 4.94 -19.29
C LYS A 182 -1.64 6.23 -18.67
N ALA A 183 -2.10 6.14 -17.42
CA ALA A 183 -2.58 7.32 -16.68
C ALA A 183 -1.48 8.39 -16.51
N TYR A 184 -0.23 7.98 -16.31
CA TYR A 184 0.92 8.89 -16.19
C TYR A 184 1.39 9.47 -17.52
N ARG A 185 1.28 8.70 -18.60
CA ARG A 185 1.65 9.15 -19.95
C ARG A 185 0.54 9.97 -20.61
N HIS A 186 -0.60 10.13 -19.95
CA HIS A 186 -1.82 10.70 -20.54
C HIS A 186 -2.20 10.00 -21.86
N THR A 187 -1.88 8.71 -21.96
CA THR A 187 -2.23 7.87 -23.09
C THR A 187 -3.38 6.96 -22.68
N GLY A 188 -4.40 6.80 -23.53
CA GLY A 188 -5.59 5.99 -23.22
C GLY A 188 -6.83 6.80 -22.85
N GLY A 189 -7.99 6.12 -22.80
CA GLY A 189 -9.30 6.69 -22.53
C GLY A 189 -10.34 5.64 -22.14
N THR A 190 -11.59 6.04 -21.88
CA THR A 190 -12.70 5.16 -21.44
C THR A 190 -12.94 3.95 -22.35
N THR A 191 -12.49 4.00 -23.61
CA THR A 191 -12.60 2.94 -24.60
C THR A 191 -11.63 1.78 -24.40
N ASP A 192 -10.53 1.96 -23.67
CA ASP A 192 -9.54 0.88 -23.48
C ASP A 192 -9.93 -0.12 -22.39
N HIS A 193 -10.73 0.29 -21.39
CA HIS A 193 -11.20 -0.60 -20.32
C HIS A 193 -12.31 -1.57 -20.73
N VAL A 194 -13.07 -1.24 -21.78
CA VAL A 194 -14.25 -2.03 -22.21
C VAL A 194 -13.89 -3.05 -23.31
N TRP A 195 -12.87 -2.76 -24.13
CA TRP A 195 -12.66 -3.47 -25.40
C TRP A 195 -11.31 -4.18 -25.56
N ARG A 196 -10.41 -4.13 -24.57
CA ARG A 196 -9.08 -4.79 -24.66
C ARG A 196 -8.92 -5.95 -23.67
N LEU A 197 -9.81 -6.93 -23.75
CA LEU A 197 -9.56 -8.26 -23.20
C LEU A 197 -8.79 -9.07 -24.25
N GLY A 198 -7.48 -9.21 -24.07
CA GLY A 198 -6.63 -10.06 -24.91
C GLY A 198 -5.73 -9.28 -25.88
N GLY A 199 -4.44 -9.24 -25.60
CA GLY A 199 -3.45 -8.69 -26.52
C GLY A 199 -3.23 -9.61 -27.71
N THR A 200 -3.34 -9.05 -28.92
CA THR A 200 -2.66 -9.58 -30.13
C THR A 200 -1.84 -8.46 -30.76
N ALA A 201 -0.75 -8.81 -31.45
CA ALA A 201 0.22 -7.88 -32.04
C ALA A 201 -0.40 -6.78 -32.92
N SER A 202 -1.57 -7.00 -33.54
CA SER A 202 -2.26 -5.97 -34.32
C SER A 202 -2.70 -4.75 -33.48
N ALA A 203 -2.97 -4.93 -32.18
CA ALA A 203 -3.38 -3.85 -31.29
C ALA A 203 -2.24 -2.89 -30.89
N GLN A 204 -0.97 -3.30 -31.09
CA GLN A 204 0.21 -2.46 -30.87
C GLN A 204 0.51 -1.52 -32.05
N SER A 205 -0.09 -1.75 -33.21
CA SER A 205 0.16 -0.94 -34.42
C SER A 205 -0.56 0.41 -34.41
N GLN A 206 -1.57 0.59 -33.56
CA GLN A 206 -2.23 1.88 -33.37
C GLN A 206 -1.54 2.69 -32.29
N ARG A 207 -0.33 3.18 -32.60
CA ARG A 207 0.27 4.29 -31.83
C ARG A 207 -0.57 5.56 -32.08
N PRO A 208 -0.77 6.41 -31.07
CA PRO A 208 -1.31 7.75 -31.32
C PRO A 208 -0.41 8.48 -32.33
N PRO A 209 -0.96 9.39 -33.16
CA PRO A 209 -0.18 10.08 -34.19
C PRO A 209 1.02 10.81 -33.56
N PRO A 210 2.17 10.89 -34.26
CA PRO A 210 3.33 11.65 -33.79
C PRO A 210 2.91 13.10 -33.50
N GLY A 211 3.23 13.60 -32.30
CA GLY A 211 2.91 14.98 -31.90
C GLY A 211 2.09 15.15 -30.61
N ARG A 212 1.68 14.05 -29.94
CA ARG A 212 1.14 14.09 -28.57
C ARG A 212 2.20 13.95 -27.46
N GLU A 213 3.48 13.93 -27.82
CA GLU A 213 4.61 13.72 -26.89
C GLU A 213 5.13 15.00 -26.21
N GLN A 214 4.26 15.97 -25.93
CA GLN A 214 4.63 17.08 -25.05
C GLN A 214 3.59 17.25 -23.96
N ALA A 215 3.58 16.31 -23.02
CA ALA A 215 3.21 16.64 -21.66
C ALA A 215 4.46 17.27 -21.02
N GLY A 216 4.36 18.55 -20.63
CA GLY A 216 5.44 19.24 -19.92
C GLY A 216 5.81 18.52 -18.61
N PRO A 217 6.95 18.86 -18.00
CA PRO A 217 7.40 18.21 -16.78
C PRO A 217 6.32 18.27 -15.71
N PHE A 218 5.96 17.12 -15.14
CA PHE A 218 5.06 17.04 -13.98
C PHE A 218 5.65 17.71 -12.71
N LEU A 219 6.93 18.10 -12.76
CA LEU A 219 7.73 18.55 -11.62
C LEU A 219 8.27 19.99 -11.74
N ASP A 220 7.66 20.86 -12.54
CA ASP A 220 7.97 22.29 -12.47
C ASP A 220 6.99 22.97 -11.51
N GLY A 221 7.39 22.99 -10.24
CA GLY A 221 6.78 23.70 -9.11
C GLY A 221 7.71 23.68 -7.91
#